data_AF-A0A6N6N2T0-F1
#
_entry.id   AF-A0A6N6N2T0-F1
#
_cell.length_a   1.000
_cell.length_b   1.000
_cell.length_c   1.000
_cell.angle_alpha   90.00
_cell.angle_beta   90.00
_cell.angle_gamma   90.00
#
_symmetry.space_group_name_H-M   'P 1'
#
loop_
_entity.id
_entity.type
_entity.pdbx_description
1 polymer ?
#
loop_
_entity_poly.entity_id
_entity_poly.type
_entity_poly.pdbx_seq_one_letter_code
_entity_poly.pdbx_strand_id
1 'polypeptide(L)'
;MKMKKSAGGDMDQNVSLANDFGDDITFSGHLVGEEMYFNDDTGMLTMEKLYKDDNESLAYSIISAIGHARERRSYSVIPGETTCRVDNGTLQLDLDTEMLFELLTLAIESEQGKSSTVYDHVRRKLAANE
;
A
#
# COMPACT_ATOMS: atom_id res chain seq x y z
N MET A 1 21.74 -37.56 6.45
CA MET A 1 22.09 -36.57 5.41
C MET A 1 21.16 -35.38 5.63
N LYS A 2 21.65 -34.30 6.27
CA LYS A 2 20.82 -33.10 6.53
C LYS A 2 20.76 -32.27 5.26
N MET A 3 19.58 -32.13 4.66
CA MET A 3 19.35 -31.21 3.56
C MET A 3 19.44 -29.77 4.11
N LYS A 4 20.43 -29.01 3.64
CA LYS A 4 20.47 -27.57 3.84
C LYS A 4 19.32 -26.96 3.04
N LYS A 5 18.38 -26.30 3.71
CA LYS A 5 17.53 -25.29 3.06
C LYS A 5 18.49 -24.27 2.45
N SER A 6 18.50 -24.16 1.12
CA SER A 6 19.08 -23.00 0.46
C SER A 6 18.25 -21.80 0.89
N ALA A 7 18.86 -20.86 1.62
CA ALA A 7 18.33 -19.52 1.74
C ALA A 7 18.39 -18.91 0.33
N GLY A 8 17.28 -18.97 -0.40
CA GLY A 8 17.09 -18.11 -1.57
C GLY A 8 16.92 -16.70 -1.00
N GLY A 9 17.96 -15.88 -1.10
CA GLY A 9 17.75 -14.44 -1.00
C GLY A 9 16.91 -14.06 -2.21
N ASP A 10 15.76 -13.44 -2.00
CA ASP A 10 14.97 -12.94 -3.11
C ASP A 10 15.85 -11.98 -3.92
N MET A 11 16.07 -12.32 -5.18
CA MET A 11 16.89 -11.51 -6.06
C MET A 11 16.12 -10.24 -6.42
N ASP A 12 16.81 -9.11 -6.39
CA ASP A 12 16.22 -7.87 -6.89
C ASP A 12 15.80 -8.04 -8.35
N GLN A 13 14.60 -7.56 -8.63
CA GLN A 13 13.96 -7.61 -9.91
C GLN A 13 13.41 -6.23 -10.26
N ASN A 14 13.50 -5.90 -11.56
CA ASN A 14 12.85 -4.72 -12.08
C ASN A 14 11.39 -5.07 -12.36
N VAL A 15 10.48 -4.47 -11.59
CA VAL A 15 9.03 -4.66 -11.71
C VAL A 15 8.38 -3.38 -12.20
N SER A 16 7.37 -3.54 -13.06
CA SER A 16 6.46 -2.47 -13.45
C SER A 16 5.09 -2.82 -12.86
N LEU A 17 4.67 -2.02 -11.88
CA LEU A 17 3.44 -2.23 -11.13
C LEU A 17 2.33 -1.43 -11.79
N ALA A 18 1.36 -2.17 -12.35
CA ALA A 18 0.27 -1.58 -13.10
C ALA A 18 -0.62 -0.67 -12.23
N ASN A 19 -1.04 0.46 -12.78
CA ASN A 19 -1.85 1.43 -12.07
C ASN A 19 -2.96 1.97 -12.97
N ASP A 20 -4.22 1.76 -12.58
CA ASP A 20 -5.36 2.21 -13.40
C ASP A 20 -5.71 3.69 -13.16
N PHE A 21 -5.08 4.35 -12.17
CA PHE A 21 -5.38 5.73 -11.75
C PHE A 21 -4.18 6.69 -11.87
N GLY A 22 -3.18 6.32 -12.65
CA GLY A 22 -1.96 7.11 -12.86
C GLY A 22 -0.98 6.34 -13.73
N ASP A 23 0.26 6.79 -13.76
CA ASP A 23 1.34 6.06 -14.40
C ASP A 23 1.67 4.78 -13.62
N ASP A 24 2.14 3.77 -14.35
CA ASP A 24 2.68 2.54 -13.78
C ASP A 24 3.93 2.87 -12.93
N ILE A 25 4.04 2.25 -11.75
CA ILE A 25 5.19 2.46 -10.85
C ILE A 25 6.28 1.47 -11.22
N THR A 26 7.43 1.97 -11.66
CA THR A 26 8.62 1.12 -11.89
C THR A 26 9.45 1.07 -10.60
N PHE A 27 9.82 -0.13 -10.18
CA PHE A 27 10.57 -0.37 -8.96
C PHE A 27 11.62 -1.46 -9.16
N SER A 28 12.78 -1.32 -8.52
CA SER A 28 13.85 -2.32 -8.56
C SER A 28 14.10 -2.80 -7.14
N GLY A 29 13.76 -4.05 -6.85
CA GLY A 29 13.88 -4.62 -5.51
C GLY A 29 13.30 -6.03 -5.46
N HIS A 30 13.12 -6.57 -4.26
CA HIS A 30 12.62 -7.93 -4.06
C HIS A 30 11.27 -7.94 -3.37
N LEU A 31 10.52 -9.04 -3.54
CA LEU A 31 9.21 -9.22 -2.92
C LEU A 31 9.39 -9.54 -1.43
N VAL A 32 8.74 -8.78 -0.54
CA VAL A 32 8.79 -9.00 0.91
C VAL A 32 7.45 -9.36 1.52
N GLY A 33 6.35 -9.14 0.79
CA GLY A 33 5.01 -9.53 1.21
C GLY A 33 4.12 -9.78 0.02
N GLU A 34 3.30 -10.82 0.10
CA GLU A 34 2.25 -11.14 -0.86
C GLU A 34 1.09 -11.74 -0.09
N GLU A 35 -0.10 -11.18 -0.27
CA GLU A 35 -1.32 -11.62 0.40
C GLU A 35 -2.47 -11.68 -0.61
N MET A 36 -3.35 -12.67 -0.45
CA MET A 36 -4.55 -12.79 -1.27
C MET A 36 -5.72 -13.16 -0.37
N TYR A 37 -6.76 -12.36 -0.41
CA TYR A 37 -7.97 -12.63 0.34
C TYR A 37 -9.21 -12.45 -0.52
N PHE A 38 -10.21 -13.28 -0.23
CA PHE A 38 -11.52 -13.24 -0.87
C PHE A 38 -12.57 -12.86 0.16
N ASN A 39 -13.42 -11.90 -0.19
CA ASN A 39 -14.56 -11.51 0.62
C ASN A 39 -15.80 -12.27 0.13
N ASP A 40 -16.28 -13.24 0.91
CA ASP A 40 -17.43 -14.07 0.56
C ASP A 40 -18.75 -13.28 0.46
N ASP A 41 -18.88 -12.16 1.17
CA ASP A 41 -20.12 -11.34 1.16
C ASP A 41 -20.22 -10.49 -0.11
N THR A 42 -19.10 -9.97 -0.59
CA THR A 42 -19.06 -9.07 -1.77
C THR A 42 -18.61 -9.77 -3.05
N GLY A 43 -18.01 -10.96 -2.93
CA GLY A 43 -17.35 -11.66 -4.03
C GLY A 43 -16.06 -10.99 -4.50
N MET A 44 -15.47 -10.10 -3.69
CA MET A 44 -14.26 -9.38 -4.04
C MET A 44 -13.01 -10.19 -3.76
N LEU A 45 -12.19 -10.40 -4.78
CA LEU A 45 -10.85 -10.93 -4.65
C LEU A 45 -9.85 -9.78 -4.61
N THR A 46 -9.04 -9.72 -3.56
CA THR A 46 -7.94 -8.77 -3.44
C THR A 46 -6.61 -9.51 -3.41
N MET A 47 -5.64 -9.03 -4.19
CA MET A 47 -4.24 -9.46 -4.16
C MET A 47 -3.37 -8.24 -3.88
N GLU A 48 -2.45 -8.40 -2.94
CA GLU A 48 -1.55 -7.35 -2.49
C GLU A 48 -0.11 -7.84 -2.60
N LYS A 49 0.80 -6.96 -3.04
CA LYS A 49 2.24 -7.23 -3.10
C LYS A 49 3.01 -6.05 -2.56
N LEU A 50 4.03 -6.34 -1.76
CA LEU A 50 4.96 -5.37 -1.21
C LEU A 50 6.37 -5.76 -1.65
N TYR A 51 7.04 -4.83 -2.31
CA TYR A 51 8.43 -4.93 -2.71
C TYR A 51 9.27 -3.97 -1.87
N LYS A 52 10.55 -4.31 -1.70
CA LYS A 52 11.52 -3.52 -0.96
C LYS A 52 12.87 -3.54 -1.66
N ASP A 53 13.59 -2.42 -1.63
CA ASP A 53 14.97 -2.32 -2.11
C ASP A 53 15.99 -2.25 -0.96
N ASP A 54 17.28 -2.25 -1.29
CA ASP A 54 18.38 -2.13 -0.33
C ASP A 54 18.43 -0.79 0.42
N ASN A 55 17.71 0.24 -0.07
CA ASN A 55 17.61 1.56 0.54
C ASN A 55 16.37 1.71 1.43
N GLU A 56 15.68 0.60 1.75
CA GLU A 56 14.43 0.58 2.51
C GLU A 56 13.26 1.27 1.79
N SER A 57 13.40 1.59 0.50
CA SER A 57 12.28 2.05 -0.33
C SER A 57 11.29 0.91 -0.51
N LEU A 58 10.02 1.26 -0.61
CA LEU A 58 8.92 0.32 -0.76
C LEU A 58 8.15 0.60 -2.04
N ALA A 59 7.65 -0.46 -2.66
CA ALA A 59 6.60 -0.35 -3.66
C ALA A 59 5.47 -1.32 -3.32
N TYR A 60 4.25 -0.81 -3.32
CA TYR A 60 3.06 -1.56 -2.96
C TYR A 60 2.09 -1.57 -4.13
N SER A 61 1.56 -2.74 -4.46
CA SER A 61 0.51 -2.88 -5.49
C SER A 61 -0.67 -3.67 -4.94
N ILE A 62 -1.87 -3.20 -5.22
CA ILE A 62 -3.13 -3.85 -4.88
C ILE A 62 -3.95 -4.06 -6.14
N ILE A 63 -4.51 -5.26 -6.28
CA ILE A 63 -5.47 -5.61 -7.32
C ILE A 63 -6.76 -6.03 -6.64
N SER A 64 -7.85 -5.34 -6.94
CA SER A 64 -9.19 -5.70 -6.47
C SER A 64 -10.05 -6.10 -7.67
N ALA A 65 -10.72 -7.24 -7.58
CA ALA A 65 -11.53 -7.77 -8.68
C ALA A 65 -12.88 -8.29 -8.19
N ILE A 66 -13.95 -7.94 -8.92
CA ILE A 66 -15.32 -8.43 -8.72
C ILE A 66 -15.90 -8.80 -10.09
N GLY A 67 -16.22 -10.07 -10.29
CA GLY A 67 -16.70 -10.58 -11.59
C GLY A 67 -15.71 -10.29 -12.72
N HIS A 68 -16.11 -9.44 -13.68
CA HIS A 68 -15.24 -9.00 -14.78
C HIS A 68 -14.57 -7.64 -14.53
N ALA A 69 -14.96 -6.92 -13.48
CA ALA A 69 -14.33 -5.66 -13.11
C ALA A 69 -13.04 -5.94 -12.35
N ARG A 70 -11.96 -5.26 -12.75
CA ARG A 70 -10.67 -5.29 -12.06
C ARG A 70 -10.15 -3.88 -11.94
N GLU A 71 -9.57 -3.60 -10.80
CA GLU A 71 -8.97 -2.33 -10.45
C GLU A 71 -7.56 -2.59 -9.90
N ARG A 72 -6.59 -1.77 -10.32
CA ARG A 72 -5.21 -1.83 -9.86
C ARG A 72 -4.76 -0.47 -9.36
N ARG A 73 -4.10 -0.46 -8.22
CA ARG A 73 -3.40 0.72 -7.68
C ARG A 73 -2.00 0.33 -7.29
N SER A 74 -1.08 1.24 -7.55
CA SER A 74 0.33 1.08 -7.20
C SER A 74 0.86 2.34 -6.54
N TYR A 75 1.76 2.16 -5.58
CA TYR A 75 2.35 3.21 -4.78
C TYR A 75 3.85 2.95 -4.59
N SER A 76 4.65 4.01 -4.51
CA SER A 76 6.02 3.92 -4.00
C SER A 76 6.21 4.82 -2.79
N VAL A 77 7.10 4.40 -1.89
CA VAL A 77 7.52 5.15 -0.71
C VAL A 77 9.04 5.14 -0.66
N ILE A 78 9.64 6.31 -0.67
CA ILE A 78 11.09 6.48 -0.49
C ILE A 78 11.29 7.14 0.87
N PRO A 79 11.87 6.45 1.85
CA PRO A 79 12.13 7.01 3.16
C PRO A 79 13.22 8.10 3.07
N GLY A 80 13.03 9.16 3.84
CA GLY A 80 14.06 10.16 4.14
C GLY A 80 14.22 10.31 5.65
N GLU A 81 15.09 11.23 6.09
CA GLU A 81 15.37 11.40 7.53
C GLU A 81 14.18 11.96 8.32
N THR A 82 13.51 12.98 7.77
CA THR A 82 12.38 13.68 8.41
C THR A 82 11.09 13.59 7.61
N THR A 83 11.21 13.28 6.31
CA THR A 83 10.07 13.19 5.40
C THR A 83 10.19 11.93 4.56
N CYS A 84 9.07 11.28 4.30
CA CYS A 84 8.95 10.21 3.31
C CYS A 84 8.31 10.74 2.04
N ARG A 85 8.89 10.40 0.89
CA ARG A 85 8.32 10.71 -0.41
C ARG A 85 7.37 9.59 -0.81
N VAL A 86 6.12 9.91 -1.11
CA VAL A 86 5.09 8.97 -1.53
C VAL A 86 4.62 9.34 -2.94
N ASP A 87 4.48 8.35 -3.81
CA ASP A 87 4.00 8.51 -5.18
C ASP A 87 2.90 7.47 -5.47
N ASN A 88 1.83 7.90 -6.15
CA ASN A 88 0.75 7.03 -6.61
C ASN A 88 0.60 7.00 -8.15
N GLY A 89 1.61 7.46 -8.88
CA GLY A 89 1.64 7.54 -10.34
C GLY A 89 0.93 8.76 -10.93
N THR A 90 0.21 9.54 -10.12
CA THR A 90 -0.42 10.80 -10.55
C THR A 90 0.09 11.99 -9.73
N LEU A 91 0.35 11.76 -8.45
CA LEU A 91 0.78 12.76 -7.50
C LEU A 91 1.91 12.21 -6.64
N GLN A 92 2.93 13.06 -6.47
CA GLN A 92 4.03 12.81 -5.56
C GLN A 92 3.98 13.83 -4.41
N LEU A 93 4.08 13.35 -3.17
CA LEU A 93 4.04 14.15 -1.95
C LEU A 93 5.24 13.83 -1.06
N ASP A 94 5.81 14.86 -0.44
CA ASP A 94 6.72 14.69 0.68
C ASP A 94 5.92 14.87 1.97
N LEU A 95 5.80 13.80 2.74
CA LEU A 95 5.05 13.78 4.00
C LEU A 95 6.03 13.73 5.16
N ASP A 96 5.80 14.53 6.18
CA ASP A 96 6.53 14.42 7.44
C ASP A 96 6.32 13.03 8.05
N THR A 97 7.42 12.38 8.44
CA THR A 97 7.40 10.99 8.88
C THR A 97 6.68 10.83 10.22
N GLU A 98 6.81 11.79 11.15
CA GLU A 98 6.10 11.76 12.43
C GLU A 98 4.59 11.94 12.21
N MET A 99 4.21 12.89 11.36
CA MET A 99 2.81 13.11 10.99
C MET A 99 2.19 11.89 10.30
N LEU A 100 2.95 11.22 9.43
CA LEU A 100 2.49 10.00 8.78
C LEU A 100 2.26 8.87 9.79
N PHE A 101 3.17 8.68 10.75
CA PHE A 101 2.98 7.69 11.80
C PHE A 101 1.78 8.00 12.68
N GLU A 102 1.56 9.27 13.04
CA GLU A 102 0.36 9.68 13.77
C GLU A 102 -0.92 9.35 12.99
N LEU A 103 -0.98 9.71 11.70
CA LEU A 103 -2.11 9.42 10.83
C LEU A 103 -2.40 7.91 10.75
N LEU A 104 -1.37 7.10 10.50
CA LEU A 104 -1.51 5.65 10.36
C LEU A 104 -1.92 4.99 11.67
N THR A 105 -1.40 5.46 12.80
CA THR A 105 -1.80 4.99 14.13
C THR A 105 -3.29 5.24 14.36
N LEU A 106 -3.75 6.47 14.10
CA LEU A 106 -5.18 6.84 14.22
C LEU A 106 -6.07 6.01 13.29
N ALA A 107 -5.61 5.72 12.06
CA ALA A 107 -6.34 4.89 11.11
C ALA A 107 -6.46 3.44 11.62
N ILE A 108 -5.38 2.83 12.11
CA ILE A 108 -5.40 1.47 12.66
C ILE A 108 -6.34 1.38 13.88
N GLU A 109 -6.27 2.36 14.78
CA GLU A 109 -7.17 2.43 15.94
C GLU A 109 -8.65 2.52 15.51
N SER A 110 -8.95 3.24 14.41
CA SER A 110 -10.31 3.34 13.87
C SER A 110 -10.87 2.02 13.35
N GLU A 111 -10.02 1.22 12.69
CA GLU A 111 -10.41 -0.08 12.13
C GLU A 111 -10.61 -1.12 13.23
N GLN A 112 -9.80 -1.06 14.30
CA GLN A 112 -9.96 -1.89 15.49
C GLN A 112 -11.18 -1.47 16.32
N GLY A 113 -11.47 -0.17 16.33
CA GLY A 113 -12.62 0.45 17.00
C GLY A 113 -13.87 0.46 16.11
N LYS A 114 -14.53 -0.70 15.92
CA LYS A 114 -15.93 -0.73 15.45
C LYS A 114 -16.91 -0.16 16.50
N SER A 115 -16.73 1.10 16.91
CA SER A 115 -17.73 1.88 17.66
C SER A 115 -17.78 3.30 17.12
N SER A 116 -18.90 3.59 16.47
CA SER A 116 -19.29 4.85 15.85
C SER A 116 -19.12 6.06 16.77
N THR A 117 -18.65 7.18 16.21
CA THR A 117 -19.14 8.57 16.43
C THR A 117 -18.09 9.61 16.03
N VAL A 118 -16.79 9.35 16.19
CA VAL A 118 -15.75 10.39 15.98
C VAL A 118 -15.58 10.77 14.50
N TYR A 119 -15.70 9.80 13.59
CA TYR A 119 -15.47 10.00 12.16
C TYR A 119 -16.62 10.67 11.39
N ASP A 120 -17.83 10.73 11.96
CA ASP A 120 -18.93 11.51 11.39
C ASP A 120 -18.62 13.01 11.40
N HIS A 121 -17.79 13.47 12.35
CA HIS A 121 -17.44 14.88 12.49
C HIS A 121 -16.42 15.34 11.44
N VAL A 122 -15.49 14.46 11.04
CA VAL A 122 -14.49 14.74 10.01
C VAL A 122 -15.13 14.74 8.62
N ARG A 123 -16.00 13.77 8.33
CA ARG A 123 -16.74 13.72 7.05
C ARG A 123 -17.64 14.94 6.84
N ARG A 124 -18.32 15.44 7.89
CA ARG A 124 -19.18 16.64 7.77
C ARG A 124 -18.41 17.93 7.51
N LYS A 125 -17.18 18.08 8.03
CA LYS A 125 -16.40 19.31 7.83
C LYS A 125 -15.86 19.44 6.39
N LEU A 126 -15.51 18.33 5.74
CA LEU A 126 -15.06 18.35 4.36
C LEU A 126 -16.19 18.71 3.38
N ALA A 127 -17.42 18.24 3.65
CA ALA A 127 -18.60 18.54 2.83
C ALA A 127 -19.19 19.94 3.06
N ALA A 128 -18.78 20.66 4.11
CA ALA A 128 -19.32 21.99 4.46
C ALA A 128 -18.49 23.16 3.90
N ASN A 129 -17.44 22.88 3.14
CA ASN A 129 -16.54 23.88 2.54
C ASN A 129 -16.69 23.98 1.01
N GLU A 130 -17.83 23.58 0.44
CA GLU A 130 -18.24 23.93 -0.94
C GLU A 130 -19.15 25.17 -0.97
#